data_AF-A0A953JVW2-F1
#
_entry.id   AF-A0A953JVW2-F1
#
_cell.length_a   1.000
_cell.length_b   1.000
_cell.length_c   1.000
_cell.angle_alpha   90.00
_cell.angle_beta   90.00
_cell.angle_gamma   90.00
#
_symmetry.space_group_name_H-M   'P 1'
#
loop_
_entity.id
_entity.type
_entity.pdbx_description
1 polymer ?
#
loop_
_entity_poly.entity_id
_entity_poly.type
_entity_poly.pdbx_seq_one_letter_code
_entity_poly.pdbx_strand_id
1 'polypeptide(L)'
;MDRQEILDREYLDIRARLLAVAAQLDRIDRADGADRDDPRLAAIRRAVEILLSSQSGRAEAVQLTFSLPYDAAWKQKFNLAAAGNHSTGRGA
;
A
#
# COMPACT_ATOMS: atom_id res chain seq x y z
N MET A 1 -18.02 16.44 -15.04
CA MET A 1 -18.45 15.05 -15.19
C MET A 1 -19.37 14.72 -14.04
N ASP A 2 -20.57 14.22 -14.33
CA ASP A 2 -21.47 13.71 -13.31
C ASP A 2 -21.03 12.33 -12.81
N ARG A 3 -21.80 11.76 -11.87
CA ARG A 3 -21.48 10.45 -11.27
C ARG A 3 -21.53 9.32 -12.28
N GLN A 4 -22.45 9.37 -13.25
CA GLN A 4 -22.62 8.31 -14.24
C GLN A 4 -21.48 8.35 -15.25
N GLU A 5 -21.11 9.54 -15.73
CA GLU A 5 -19.97 9.72 -16.64
C GLU A 5 -18.65 9.25 -16.02
N ILE A 6 -18.44 9.51 -14.73
CA ILE A 6 -17.27 8.98 -14.00
C ILE A 6 -17.35 7.46 -13.90
N LEU A 7 -18.51 6.90 -13.52
CA LEU A 7 -18.67 5.46 -13.41
C LEU A 7 -18.37 4.76 -14.75
N ASP A 8 -18.94 5.26 -15.85
CA ASP A 8 -18.77 4.69 -17.18
C ASP A 8 -17.30 4.70 -17.61
N ARG A 9 -16.57 5.79 -17.28
CA ARG A 9 -15.14 5.91 -17.56
C ARG A 9 -14.30 4.91 -16.75
N GLU A 10 -14.60 4.74 -15.47
CA GLU A 10 -13.77 3.92 -14.55
C GLU A 10 -14.15 2.44 -14.55
N TYR A 11 -15.37 2.08 -14.98
CA TYR A 11 -15.95 0.74 -14.78
C TYR A 11 -15.07 -0.40 -15.31
N LEU A 12 -14.55 -0.26 -16.54
CA LEU A 12 -13.74 -1.31 -17.17
C LEU A 12 -12.37 -1.45 -16.50
N ASP A 13 -11.74 -0.35 -16.08
CA ASP A 13 -10.45 -0.39 -15.37
C ASP A 13 -10.61 -1.00 -13.97
N ILE A 14 -11.64 -0.60 -13.23
CA ILE A 14 -11.98 -1.19 -11.93
C ILE A 14 -12.20 -2.70 -12.09
N ARG A 15 -13.01 -3.12 -13.06
CA ARG A 15 -13.29 -4.54 -13.32
C ARG A 15 -12.02 -5.32 -13.64
N ALA A 16 -11.13 -4.79 -14.47
CA ALA A 16 -9.87 -5.45 -14.82
C ALA A 16 -8.99 -5.65 -13.57
N ARG A 17 -8.88 -4.63 -12.72
CA ARG A 17 -8.11 -4.70 -11.46
C ARG A 17 -8.70 -5.72 -10.49
N LEU A 18 -10.02 -5.76 -10.33
CA LEU A 18 -10.70 -6.74 -9.47
C LEU A 18 -10.46 -8.18 -9.95
N LEU A 19 -10.54 -8.44 -11.25
CA LEU A 19 -10.25 -9.76 -11.83
C LEU A 19 -8.79 -10.16 -11.63
N ALA A 20 -7.86 -9.22 -11.78
CA ALA A 20 -6.44 -9.48 -11.55
C ALA A 20 -6.17 -9.90 -10.10
N VAL A 21 -6.75 -9.18 -9.13
CA VAL A 21 -6.64 -9.51 -7.70
C VAL A 21 -7.24 -10.88 -7.41
N ALA A 22 -8.45 -11.17 -7.91
CA ALA A 22 -9.09 -12.48 -7.73
C ALA A 22 -8.22 -13.63 -8.26
N ALA A 23 -7.71 -13.50 -9.50
CA ALA A 23 -6.84 -14.53 -10.08
C ALA A 23 -5.49 -14.69 -9.36
N GLN A 24 -4.98 -13.64 -8.71
CA GLN A 24 -3.80 -13.72 -7.86
C GLN A 24 -4.10 -14.49 -6.57
N LEU A 25 -5.23 -14.21 -5.91
CA LEU A 25 -5.69 -14.95 -4.73
C LEU A 25 -5.94 -16.43 -5.05
N ASP A 26 -6.61 -16.74 -6.16
CA ASP A 26 -6.82 -18.12 -6.61
C ASP A 26 -5.53 -18.91 -6.85
N ARG A 27 -4.44 -18.22 -7.23
CA ARG A 27 -3.12 -18.86 -7.38
C ARG A 27 -2.45 -19.11 -6.05
N ILE A 28 -2.60 -18.19 -5.10
CA ILE A 28 -2.09 -18.35 -3.72
C ILE A 28 -2.80 -19.53 -3.04
N ASP A 29 -4.14 -19.59 -3.14
CA ASP A 29 -4.94 -20.62 -2.48
C ASP A 29 -4.71 -22.03 -3.06
N ARG A 30 -4.21 -22.13 -4.30
CA ARG A 30 -3.84 -23.40 -4.95
C ARG A 30 -2.38 -23.83 -4.74
N ALA A 31 -1.53 -22.96 -4.20
CA ALA A 31 -0.13 -23.27 -4.00
C ALA A 31 0.07 -24.10 -2.72
N ASP A 32 0.90 -25.14 -2.81
CA ASP A 32 1.30 -25.91 -1.63
C ASP A 32 2.33 -25.15 -0.78
N GLY A 33 2.31 -25.38 0.53
CA GLY A 33 3.37 -24.90 1.45
C GLY A 33 3.29 -23.43 1.87
N ALA A 34 2.24 -22.70 1.52
CA ALA A 34 1.99 -21.37 2.07
C ALA A 34 1.38 -21.46 3.47
N ASP A 35 1.94 -20.71 4.43
CA ASP A 35 1.31 -20.52 5.73
C ASP A 35 -0.03 -19.79 5.54
N ARG A 36 -1.12 -20.39 6.04
CA ARG A 36 -2.47 -19.81 5.94
C ARG A 36 -2.60 -18.52 6.75
N ASP A 37 -1.71 -18.32 7.73
CA ASP A 37 -1.73 -17.18 8.64
C ASP A 37 -0.68 -16.11 8.28
N ASP A 38 -0.21 -16.07 7.02
CA ASP A 38 0.73 -15.03 6.58
C ASP A 38 0.10 -13.61 6.76
N PRO A 39 0.75 -12.71 7.52
CA PRO A 39 0.20 -11.38 7.82
C PRO A 39 -0.01 -10.52 6.56
N ARG A 40 0.71 -10.79 5.47
CA ARG A 40 0.51 -10.10 4.18
C ARG A 40 -0.82 -10.50 3.55
N LEU A 41 -1.22 -11.77 3.67
CA LEU A 41 -2.51 -12.24 3.19
C LEU A 41 -3.65 -11.63 4.00
N ALA A 42 -3.48 -11.50 5.32
CA ALA A 42 -4.42 -10.79 6.18
C ALA A 42 -4.56 -9.30 5.79
N ALA A 43 -3.45 -8.62 5.49
CA ALA A 43 -3.46 -7.23 5.02
C ALA A 43 -4.20 -7.07 3.68
N ILE A 44 -3.98 -7.98 2.72
CA ILE A 44 -4.69 -7.97 1.44
C ILE A 44 -6.20 -8.14 1.64
N ARG A 45 -6.63 -9.08 2.49
CA ARG A 45 -8.05 -9.30 2.80
C ARG A 45 -8.70 -8.05 3.41
N ARG A 46 -8.04 -7.43 4.39
CA ARG A 46 -8.50 -6.17 4.99
C ARG A 46 -8.59 -5.04 3.96
N ALA A 47 -7.63 -4.92 3.05
CA ALA A 47 -7.68 -3.90 2.00
C ALA A 47 -8.90 -4.09 1.09
N VAL A 48 -9.28 -5.33 0.76
CA VAL A 48 -10.49 -5.62 -0.02
C VAL A 48 -11.76 -5.22 0.75
N GLU A 49 -11.83 -5.50 2.06
CA GLU A 49 -12.96 -5.08 2.91
C GLU A 49 -13.12 -3.55 2.96
N ILE A 50 -12.00 -2.81 3.04
CA ILE A 50 -12.00 -1.34 3.00
C ILE A 50 -12.62 -0.80 1.71
N LEU A 51 -12.40 -1.48 0.57
CA LEU A 51 -12.98 -1.06 -0.71
C LEU A 51 -14.52 -1.10 -0.69
N LEU A 52 -15.11 -1.98 0.11
CA LEU A 52 -16.57 -2.10 0.27
C LEU A 52 -17.17 -1.08 1.23
N SER A 53 -16.34 -0.38 2.02
CA SER A 53 -16.82 0.63 2.97
C SER A 53 -17.45 1.83 2.26
N SER A 54 -18.43 2.48 2.91
CA SER A 54 -19.06 3.72 2.43
C SER A 54 -18.27 4.99 2.76
N GLN A 55 -17.12 4.86 3.42
CA GLN A 55 -16.30 5.99 3.87
C GLN A 55 -15.57 6.64 2.69
N SER A 56 -15.40 7.97 2.74
CA SER A 56 -14.47 8.68 1.87
C SER A 56 -13.02 8.26 2.20
N GLY A 57 -12.10 8.39 1.23
CA GLY A 57 -10.68 8.13 1.48
C GLY A 57 -10.25 6.65 1.39
N ARG A 58 -10.95 5.81 0.61
CA ARG A 58 -10.57 4.39 0.42
C ARG A 58 -9.09 4.18 0.07
N ALA A 59 -8.52 5.04 -0.77
CA ALA A 59 -7.11 4.95 -1.16
C ALA A 59 -6.16 5.14 0.04
N GLU A 60 -6.43 6.13 0.90
CA GLU A 60 -5.65 6.37 2.12
C GLU A 60 -5.79 5.20 3.10
N ALA A 61 -7.01 4.71 3.31
CA ALA A 61 -7.27 3.57 4.20
C ALA A 61 -6.58 2.28 3.72
N VAL A 62 -6.60 2.01 2.42
CA VAL A 62 -5.84 0.89 1.82
C VAL A 62 -4.34 1.10 2.01
N GLN A 63 -3.81 2.29 1.73
CA GLN A 63 -2.38 2.60 1.92
C GLN A 63 -1.92 2.39 3.36
N LEU A 64 -2.71 2.83 4.34
CA LEU A 64 -2.39 2.67 5.76
C LEU A 64 -2.36 1.21 6.21
N THR A 65 -3.14 0.34 5.55
CA THR A 65 -3.11 -1.12 5.81
C THR A 65 -1.75 -1.75 5.49
N PHE A 66 -1.00 -1.18 4.56
CA PHE A 66 0.33 -1.66 4.15
C PHE A 66 1.48 -0.82 4.71
N SER A 67 1.18 0.21 5.52
CA SER A 67 2.21 1.11 6.05
C SER A 67 2.81 0.57 7.34
N LEU A 68 4.11 0.81 7.54
CA LEU A 68 4.74 0.59 8.84
C LEU A 68 4.35 1.70 9.83
N PRO A 69 4.28 1.41 11.14
CA PRO A 69 4.18 2.45 12.15
C PRO A 69 5.33 3.44 12.02
N TYR A 70 5.03 4.72 12.25
CA TYR A 70 6.07 5.73 12.31
C TYR A 70 7.06 5.40 13.44
N ASP A 71 8.34 5.36 13.10
CA ASP A 71 9.43 5.09 14.03
C ASP A 71 10.30 6.33 14.15
N ALA A 72 10.24 7.03 15.28
CA ALA A 72 11.04 8.25 15.50
C ALA A 72 12.56 8.02 15.38
N ALA A 73 13.02 6.78 15.58
CA ALA A 73 14.43 6.39 15.47
C ALA A 73 14.81 5.93 14.05
N TRP A 74 13.94 6.03 13.04
CA TRP A 74 14.19 5.49 11.70
C TRP A 74 15.52 5.96 11.10
N LYS A 75 15.86 7.25 11.23
CA LYS A 75 17.13 7.80 10.72
C LYS A 75 18.36 7.13 11.33
N GLN A 76 18.28 6.77 12.61
CA GLN A 76 19.35 6.08 13.32
C GLN A 76 19.42 4.62 12.90
N LYS A 77 18.26 3.93 12.80
CA LYS A 77 18.18 2.53 12.33
C LYS A 77 18.74 2.34 10.92
N PHE A 78 18.53 3.33 10.04
CA PHE A 78 19.06 3.30 8.68
C PHE A 78 20.46 3.95 8.54
N ASN A 79 21.12 4.30 9.65
CA ASN A 79 22.44 4.94 9.67
C ASN A 79 22.54 6.20 8.78
N LEU A 80 21.45 6.97 8.68
CA LEU A 80 21.36 8.18 7.85
C LEU A 80 21.87 9.44 8.59
N ALA A 81 22.64 9.26 9.66
CA ALA A 81 23.16 10.36 10.46
C ALA A 81 24.43 10.96 9.80
N ALA A 82 24.22 12.09 9.14
CA ALA A 82 25.20 13.14 8.80
C ALA A 82 26.17 12.91 7.62
N ALA A 83 25.66 12.96 6.38
CA ALA A 83 26.41 13.51 5.26
C ALA A 83 26.26 15.04 5.26
N GLY A 84 26.97 15.73 6.16
CA GLY A 84 26.76 17.15 6.37
C GLY A 84 27.88 17.85 7.14
N ASN A 85 29.14 17.57 6.82
CA ASN A 85 30.26 18.44 7.18
C ASN A 85 31.00 18.87 5.90
N HIS A 86 30.43 19.82 5.16
CA HIS A 86 31.25 20.68 4.31
C HIS A 86 31.87 21.75 5.21
N SER A 87 33.13 21.54 5.56
CA SER A 87 33.99 22.54 6.19
C SER A 87 34.14 23.72 5.23
N THR A 88 33.32 24.76 5.39
CA THR A 88 33.68 26.10 4.89
C THR A 88 34.81 26.62 5.77
N GLY A 89 36.04 26.26 5.39
CA GLY A 89 37.23 26.96 5.84
C GLY A 89 37.20 28.37 5.25
N ARG A 90 36.65 29.33 6.01
CA ARG A 90 36.94 30.75 5.83
C ARG A 90 38.12 31.05 6.76
N GLY A 91 39.32 31.15 6.20
CA GLY A 91 40.54 31.47 6.92
C GLY A 91 41.49 32.26 6.03
N ALA A 92 41.58 33.56 6.36
CA ALA A 92 42.61 34.57 6.07
C ALA A 92 43.09 34.76 4.62
#